data_AF-A0A2V6HLJ2-F1
#
_entry.id   AF-A0A2V6HLJ2-F1
#
_cell.length_a   1.000
_cell.length_b   1.000
_cell.length_c   1.000
_cell.angle_alpha   90.00
_cell.angle_beta   90.00
_cell.angle_gamma   90.00
#
_symmetry.space_group_name_H-M   'P 1'
#
loop_
_entity.id
_entity.type
_entity.pdbx_description
1 polymer ?
#
loop_
_entity_poly.entity_id
_entity_poly.type
_entity_poly.pdbx_seq_one_letter_code
_entity_poly.pdbx_strand_id
1 'polypeptide(L)' 'MSTVRQINEAIEHLDVREQIRLLQDLPAHLKIQPDDVAWLKAAEPAFEFWNNPEDAIYDKL' A
#
# COMPACT_ATOMS: atom_id res chain seq x y z
N MET A 1 14.24 10.97 17.41
CA MET A 1 13.39 10.63 16.24
C MET A 1 12.66 9.33 16.55
N SER A 2 11.39 9.21 16.17
CA SER A 2 10.64 7.95 16.39
C SER A 2 11.14 6.88 15.41
N THR A 3 11.29 5.64 15.88
CA THR A 3 11.68 4.47 15.06
C THR A 3 10.78 4.31 13.83
N VAL A 4 9.48 4.62 13.97
CA VAL A 4 8.52 4.57 12.85
C VAL A 4 8.87 5.56 11.74
N ARG A 5 9.36 6.75 12.10
CA ARG A 5 9.74 7.77 11.12
C ARG A 5 10.97 7.33 10.31
N GLN A 6 11.93 6.68 10.96
CA GLN A 6 13.12 6.14 10.28
C GLN A 6 12.75 4.99 9.34
N ILE A 7 11.76 4.16 9.70
CA ILE A 7 11.24 3.12 8.82
C ILE A 7 10.60 3.74 7.58
N ASN A 8 9.77 4.78 7.74
CA ASN A 8 9.15 5.47 6.61
C ASN A 8 10.19 6.09 5.67
N GLU A 9 11.16 6.81 6.22
CA GLU A 9 12.25 7.41 5.46
C GLU A 9 13.07 6.32 4.73
N ALA A 10 13.32 5.16 5.34
CA ALA A 10 14.00 4.05 4.68
C ALA A 10 13.21 3.49 3.50
N ILE A 11 11.89 3.37 3.62
CA ILE A 11 11.00 2.86 2.56
C ILE A 11 11.04 3.79 1.33
N GLU A 12 11.04 5.11 1.54
CA GLU A 12 11.07 6.10 0.46
C GLU A 12 12.34 6.04 -0.40
N HIS A 13 13.45 5.54 0.15
CA HIS A 13 14.73 5.45 -0.54
C HIS A 13 14.99 4.08 -1.20
N LEU A 14 14.09 3.11 -1.04
CA LEU A 14 14.22 1.79 -1.66
C LEU A 14 14.08 1.85 -3.17
N ASP A 15 14.86 1.05 -3.87
CA ASP A 15 14.65 0.85 -5.30
C ASP A 15 13.39 0.02 -5.59
N VAL A 16 12.92 0.02 -6.84
CA VAL A 16 11.67 -0.68 -7.22
C VAL A 16 11.70 -2.17 -6.90
N ARG A 17 12.86 -2.83 -7.01
CA ARG A 17 12.97 -4.27 -6.70
C ARG A 17 12.89 -4.53 -5.20
N GLU A 18 13.51 -3.66 -4.42
CA GLU A 18 13.45 -3.70 -2.96
C GLU A 18 12.05 -3.38 -2.44
N GLN A 19 11.36 -2.41 -3.05
CA GLN A 19 9.96 -2.10 -2.74
C GLN A 19 9.05 -3.29 -3.01
N ILE A 20 9.22 -4.00 -4.14
CA ILE A 20 8.43 -5.20 -4.45
C ILE A 20 8.67 -6.30 -3.42
N ARG A 21 9.92 -6.54 -3.01
CA ARG A 21 10.24 -7.52 -1.97
C ARG A 21 9.64 -7.13 -0.63
N LEU A 22 9.79 -5.86 -0.24
CA LEU A 22 9.20 -5.35 1.00
C LEU A 22 7.68 -5.54 1.01
N LEU A 23 6.98 -5.25 -0.09
CA LEU A 23 5.53 -5.47 -0.19
C LEU A 23 5.11 -6.92 -0.01
N GLN A 24 5.97 -7.88 -0.37
CA GLN A 24 5.71 -9.31 -0.17
C GLN A 24 5.91 -9.72 1.30
N ASP A 25 6.92 -9.17 1.97
CA ASP A 25 7.33 -9.58 3.32
C ASP A 25 6.63 -8.79 4.43
N LEU A 26 6.28 -7.52 4.18
CA LEU A 26 5.73 -6.59 5.16
C LEU A 26 4.42 -7.09 5.81
N PRO A 27 3.45 -7.69 5.08
CA PRO A 27 2.23 -8.20 5.71
C PRO A 27 2.51 -9.24 6.79
N ALA A 28 3.49 -10.12 6.59
CA ALA A 28 3.90 -11.12 7.57
C ALA A 28 4.51 -10.46 8.82
N HIS A 29 5.30 -9.39 8.65
CA HIS A 29 5.87 -8.62 9.76
C HIS A 29 4.82 -7.81 10.54
N LEU A 30 3.75 -7.37 9.87
CA LEU A 30 2.63 -6.65 10.46
C LEU A 30 1.56 -7.57 11.06
N LYS A 31 1.79 -8.89 11.06
CA LYS A 31 0.85 -9.92 11.56
C LYS A 31 -0.51 -9.86 10.86
N ILE A 32 -0.54 -9.40 9.62
CA ILE A 32 -1.71 -9.46 8.76
C ILE A 32 -1.86 -10.92 8.31
N GLN A 33 -3.06 -11.49 8.42
CA GLN A 33 -3.26 -12.87 8.01
C GLN A 33 -3.13 -12.99 6.48
N PRO A 34 -2.59 -14.10 5.96
CA PRO A 34 -2.53 -14.32 4.51
C PRO A 34 -3.89 -14.17 3.82
N ASP A 35 -4.97 -14.56 4.51
CA ASP A 35 -6.34 -14.41 4.02
C ASP A 35 -6.74 -12.94 3.87
N ASP A 36 -6.39 -12.08 4.83
CA ASP A 36 -6.66 -10.63 4.74
C ASP A 36 -5.94 -10.01 3.53
N VAL A 37 -4.70 -10.44 3.26
CA VAL A 37 -3.94 -10.01 2.06
C VAL A 37 -4.63 -10.51 0.78
N ALA A 38 -5.14 -11.74 0.78
CA ALA A 38 -5.86 -12.29 -0.37
C ALA A 38 -7.17 -11.52 -0.63
N TRP A 39 -7.90 -11.16 0.42
CA TRP A 39 -9.10 -10.31 0.32
C TRP A 39 -8.78 -8.92 -0.23
N LEU A 40 -7.70 -8.29 0.24
CA LEU A 40 -7.26 -6.98 -0.27
C LEU A 40 -6.91 -7.04 -1.75
N LYS A 41 -6.17 -8.06 -2.19
CA LYS A 41 -5.84 -8.26 -3.61
C LYS A 41 -7.07 -8.54 -4.46
N ALA A 42 -8.02 -9.34 -3.96
CA ALA A 42 -9.27 -9.62 -4.66
C ALA A 42 -10.14 -8.36 -4.80
N ALA A 43 -10.01 -7.41 -3.87
CA ALA A 43 -10.71 -6.13 -3.90
C ALA A 43 -10.04 -5.07 -4.79
N GLU A 44 -8.77 -5.23 -5.21
CA GLU A 44 -8.06 -4.25 -6.04
C GLU A 44 -8.83 -3.79 -7.28
N PRO A 45 -9.44 -4.69 -8.09
CA PRO A 45 -10.22 -4.28 -9.26
C PRO A 45 -11.48 -3.48 -8.91
N ALA A 46 -12.03 -3.67 -7.71
CA ALA A 46 -13.16 -2.89 -7.25
C ALA A 46 -12.77 -1.43 -6.95
N PHE A 47 -11.49 -1.13 -6.68
CA PHE A 47 -11.02 0.24 -6.51
C PHE A 47 -10.89 0.99 -7.84
N GLU A 48 -10.65 0.31 -8.97
CA GLU A 48 -10.65 0.97 -10.30
C GLU A 48 -12.02 1.58 -10.62
N PHE A 49 -13.11 0.93 -10.20
CA PHE A 49 -14.47 1.47 -10.34
C PHE A 49 -14.67 2.81 -9.62
N TRP A 50 -13.98 3.03 -8.49
CA TRP A 50 -14.01 4.29 -7.74
C TRP A 50 -13.02 5.33 -8.24
N ASN A 51 -12.07 4.94 -9.11
CA ASN A 51 -11.09 5.84 -9.71
C ASN A 51 -11.68 6.50 -10.96
N ASN A 52 -12.77 7.24 -10.78
CA ASN A 52 -13.45 7.95 -11.85
C ASN A 52 -12.79 9.34 -12.03
N PRO A 53 -12.21 9.64 -13.21
CA PRO A 53 -11.61 10.95 -13.46
C PRO A 53 -12.61 12.11 -13.39
N GLU A 54 -13.92 11.85 -13.52
CA GLU A 54 -14.96 12.87 -13.31
C GLU A 54 -15.13 13.21 -11.81
N ASP A 55 -14.89 12.24 -10.92
CA ASP A 55 -15.00 12.45 -9.47
C ASP A 55 -13.80 13.22 -8.89
N ALA A 56 -12.68 13.30 -9.64
CA ALA A 56 -11.50 14.09 -9.28
C ALA A 56 -11.80 15.60 -9.14
N ILE A 57 -12.94 16.07 -9.64
CA ILE A 57 -13.43 17.44 -9.44
C ILE A 57 -13.79 17.69 -7.97
N TYR A 58 -14.21 16.65 -7.23
CA TYR A 58 -14.62 16.74 -5.83
C TYR A 58 -13.45 16.66 -4.85
N ASP A 59 -12.25 16.21 -5.28
CA ASP A 59 -11.05 16.13 -4.43
C ASP A 59 -10.53 17.48 -3.94
N LYS A 60 -11.03 18.58 -4.53
CA LYS A 60 -10.58 19.96 -4.26
C LYS A 60 -11.61 20.83 -3.53
N LEU A 61 -12.72 20.26 -3.08
CA LEU A 61 -13.75 20.96 -2.30
C LEU A 61 -13.45 20.98 -0.80
#